data_AF-A0A949FHM8-F1
#
_entry.id   AF-A0A949FHM8-F1
#
_cell.length_a   1.000
_cell.length_b   1.000
_cell.length_c   1.000
_cell.angle_alpha   90.00
_cell.angle_beta   90.00
_cell.angle_gamma   90.00
#
_symmetry.space_group_name_H-M   'P 1'
#
loop_
_entity.id
_entity.type
_entity.pdbx_description
1 polymer ?
#
loop_
_entity_poly.entity_id
_entity_poly.type
_entity_poly.pdbx_seq_one_letter_code
_entity_poly.pdbx_strand_id
1 'polypeptide(L)' 'MNAFAELYRQLDATTKTGEKSTAIVEFLKRSSRDDSAWAVSLLMGNRIRPPAKTKLLREWAVQRAGISDWLF' A
#
# COMPACT_ATOMS: atom_id res chain seq x y z
N MET A 1 6.73 -6.32 -0.86
CA MET A 1 5.94 -5.07 -1.10
C MET A 1 5.13 -4.99 -2.41
N ASN A 2 5.61 -5.32 -3.62
CA ASN A 2 4.76 -5.25 -4.84
C ASN A 2 3.48 -6.09 -4.74
N ALA A 3 3.56 -7.24 -4.08
CA ALA A 3 2.43 -8.11 -3.81
C ALA A 3 1.34 -7.44 -2.94
N PHE A 4 1.74 -6.55 -2.02
CA PHE A 4 0.81 -5.82 -1.15
C PHE A 4 0.14 -4.68 -1.90
N ALA A 5 0.87 -3.95 -2.76
CA ALA A 5 0.28 -2.93 -3.62
C ALA A 5 -0.81 -3.53 -4.54
N GLU A 6 -0.55 -4.72 -5.08
CA GLU A 6 -1.54 -5.44 -5.88
C GLU A 6 -2.75 -5.91 -5.04
N LEU A 7 -2.52 -6.42 -3.82
CA LEU A 7 -3.62 -6.72 -2.90
C LEU A 7 -4.48 -5.46 -2.66
N TYR A 8 -3.85 -4.34 -2.35
CA TYR A 8 -4.57 -3.10 -2.06
C TYR A 8 -5.42 -2.64 -3.25
N ARG A 9 -4.87 -2.74 -4.47
CA ARG A 9 -5.61 -2.45 -5.70
C ARG A 9 -6.81 -3.38 -5.90
N GLN A 10 -6.67 -4.67 -5.60
CA GLN A 10 -7.78 -5.63 -5.67
C GLN A 10 -8.87 -5.33 -4.63
N LEU A 11 -8.47 -4.94 -3.41
CA LEU A 11 -9.41 -4.59 -2.35
C LEU A 11 -10.17 -3.29 -2.64
N ASP A 12 -9.54 -2.33 -3.32
CA ASP A 12 -10.17 -1.06 -3.72
C ASP A 12 -11.10 -1.22 -4.93
N ALA A 13 -10.81 -2.17 -5.81
CA ALA A 13 -11.61 -2.45 -7.00
C ALA A 13 -12.97 -3.14 -6.71
N THR A 14 -13.21 -3.61 -5.49
CA THR A 14 -14.45 -4.31 -5.11
C THR A 14 -15.04 -3.79 -3.80
N THR A 15 -16.36 -3.81 -3.69
CA THR A 15 -17.09 -3.54 -2.44
C THR A 15 -17.59 -4.80 -1.77
N LYS A 16 -17.51 -5.96 -2.44
CA LYS A 16 -18.03 -7.23 -1.92
C LYS A 16 -17.10 -7.82 -0.87
N THR A 17 -17.63 -8.02 0.34
CA THR A 17 -16.89 -8.61 1.46
C THR A 17 -16.26 -9.96 1.14
N GLY A 18 -16.98 -10.83 0.42
CA GLY A 18 -16.47 -12.16 0.05
C GLY A 18 -15.23 -12.11 -0.84
N GLU A 19 -15.22 -11.23 -1.84
CA GLU A 19 -14.06 -11.06 -2.74
C GLU A 19 -12.86 -10.48 -1.98
N LYS A 20 -13.09 -9.53 -1.06
CA LYS A 20 -12.04 -8.99 -0.20
C LYS A 20 -11.41 -10.06 0.69
N SER A 21 -12.23 -10.88 1.35
CA SER A 21 -11.75 -11.97 2.19
C SER A 21 -10.91 -12.97 1.40
N THR A 22 -11.36 -13.35 0.20
CA THR A 22 -10.60 -14.25 -0.68
C THR A 22 -9.25 -13.64 -1.08
N ALA A 23 -9.21 -12.38 -1.48
CA ALA A 23 -7.96 -11.70 -1.87
C ALA A 23 -6.95 -11.63 -0.71
N ILE A 24 -7.42 -11.33 0.51
CA ILE A 24 -6.58 -11.32 1.71
C ILE A 24 -6.01 -12.71 1.99
N VAL A 25 -6.86 -13.76 1.97
CA VAL A 25 -6.42 -15.15 2.21
C VAL A 25 -5.35 -15.57 1.20
N GLU A 26 -5.58 -15.32 -0.09
CA GLU A 26 -4.61 -15.66 -1.14
C GLU A 26 -3.30 -14.88 -1.01
N PHE A 27 -3.35 -13.60 -0.62
CA PHE A 27 -2.15 -12.83 -0.32
C PHE A 27 -1.37 -13.42 0.86
N LEU A 28 -2.03 -13.82 1.95
CA LEU A 28 -1.36 -14.37 3.13
C LEU A 28 -0.73 -15.74 2.87
N LYS A 29 -1.31 -16.55 1.98
CA LYS A 29 -0.73 -17.85 1.59
C LYS A 29 0.57 -17.72 0.78
N ARG A 30 0.68 -16.67 -0.05
CA ARG A 30 1.78 -16.51 -1.02
C ARG A 30 2.90 -15.56 -0.56
N SER A 31 2.65 -14.71 0.43
CA SER A 31 3.62 -13.70 0.88
C SER A 31 4.54 -14.24 1.98
N SER A 32 5.68 -13.57 2.18
CA SER A 32 6.55 -13.88 3.32
C SER A 32 5.84 -13.53 4.64
N ARG A 33 6.31 -14.12 5.74
CA ARG A 33 5.77 -13.85 7.09
C ARG A 33 5.83 -12.35 7.45
N ASP A 34 6.91 -11.69 7.05
CA ASP A 34 7.12 -10.26 7.30
C ASP A 34 6.14 -9.38 6.49
N ASP A 35 5.97 -9.65 5.19
CA ASP A 35 5.02 -8.93 4.34
C ASP A 35 3.57 -9.17 4.81
N SER A 36 3.25 -10.40 5.23
CA SER A 36 1.97 -10.76 5.83
C SER A 36 1.68 -9.99 7.12
N ALA A 37 2.65 -9.95 8.05
CA ALA A 37 2.49 -9.24 9.31
C ALA A 37 2.28 -7.74 9.09
N TRP A 38 3.04 -7.13 8.18
CA TRP A 38 2.87 -5.73 7.80
C TRP A 38 1.50 -5.46 7.17
N ALA A 39 1.06 -6.29 6.23
CA ALA A 39 -0.22 -6.13 5.57
C ALA A 39 -1.40 -6.19 6.54
N VAL A 40 -1.40 -7.17 7.47
CA VAL A 40 -2.44 -7.30 8.49
C VAL A 40 -2.46 -6.07 9.40
N SER A 41 -1.29 -5.61 9.87
CA SER A 41 -1.17 -4.41 10.69
C SER A 41 -1.77 -3.18 10.00
N LEU A 42 -1.42 -2.97 8.73
CA LEU A 42 -1.95 -1.88 7.90
C LEU A 42 -3.47 -1.94 7.72
N LEU A 43 -4.00 -3.12 7.39
CA LEU A 43 -5.43 -3.31 7.12
C LEU A 43 -6.30 -3.16 8.37
N MET A 44 -5.75 -3.42 9.56
CA MET A 44 -6.43 -3.15 10.84
C MET A 44 -6.44 -1.66 11.21
N GLY A 45 -5.86 -0.79 10.38
CA GLY A 45 -5.82 0.66 10.63
C GLY A 45 -4.71 1.08 11.59
N ASN A 46 -3.70 0.23 11.84
CA ASN A 46 -2.58 0.62 12.69
C ASN A 46 -1.80 1.77 12.04
N ARG A 47 -1.62 2.84 12.80
CA ARG A 47 -0.90 4.02 12.33
C ARG A 47 0.59 3.74 12.26
N ILE A 48 1.14 3.71 11.05
CA ILE A 48 2.58 3.66 10.84
C ILE A 48 3.13 5.08 10.99
N ARG A 49 4.20 5.23 11.76
CA ARG A 49 4.93 6.51 11.82
C ARG A 49 5.49 6.81 10.43
N PRO A 50 5.23 8.01 9.85
CA PRO A 50 5.75 8.34 8.53
C PRO A 50 7.27 8.16 8.49
N PRO A 51 7.83 7.44 7.50
CA PRO A 51 9.27 7.21 7.41
C PRO A 51 10.03 8.48 6.99
N ALA A 52 9.32 9.48 6.43
CA ALA A 52 9.89 10.76 6.01
C ALA A 52 8.89 11.89 6.24
N LYS A 53 9.41 13.13 6.29
CA LYS A 53 8.59 14.34 6.27
C LYS A 53 7.86 14.45 4.93
N THR A 54 6.60 14.89 4.93
CA THR A 54 5.79 15.07 3.71
C THR A 54 6.47 15.95 2.67
N LYS A 55 7.26 16.95 3.09
CA LYS A 55 8.07 17.79 2.21
C LYS A 55 9.05 16.97 1.35
N LEU A 56 9.77 16.03 1.96
CA LEU A 56 10.71 15.17 1.24
C LEU A 56 9.98 14.23 0.27
N LEU A 57 8.81 13.71 0.66
CA LEU A 57 7.99 12.87 -0.22
C LEU A 57 7.55 13.64 -1.47
N ARG A 58 7.13 14.90 -1.32
CA ARG A 58 6.78 15.79 -2.44
C ARG A 58 7.99 16.02 -3.35
N GLU A 59 9.12 16.42 -2.79
CA GLU A 59 10.35 16.68 -3.55
C GLU A 59 10.79 15.45 -4.37
N TRP A 60 10.78 14.26 -3.76
CA TRP A 60 11.12 13.02 -4.46
C TRP A 60 10.10 12.66 -5.54
N ALA A 61 8.81 12.90 -5.31
CA ALA A 61 7.77 12.64 -6.30
C ALA A 61 7.92 13.56 -7.52
N VAL A 62 8.15 14.86 -7.31
CA VAL A 62 8.44 15.85 -8.36
C VAL A 62 9.65 15.44 -9.18
N GLN A 63 10.77 15.11 -8.51
CA GLN A 63 12.00 14.67 -9.16
C GLN A 63 11.79 13.40 -9.98
N ARG A 64 11.02 12.43 -9.46
CA ARG A 64 10.77 11.15 -10.13
C ARG A 64 9.78 11.27 -11.29
N ALA A 65 8.83 12.21 -11.21
CA ALA A 65 7.88 12.51 -12.27
C ALA A 65 8.49 13.37 -13.38
N GLY A 66 9.60 14.06 -13.12
CA GLY A 66 10.27 14.94 -14.10
C GLY A 66 9.44 16.17 -14.47
N ILE A 67 8.50 16.57 -13.61
CA ILE A 67 7.65 17.75 -13.78
C ILE A 67 8.14 18.87 -12.86
N SER A 68 7.80 20.12 -13.18
CA SER A 68 8.06 21.26 -12.31
C SER A 68 7.23 21.19 -11.04
N ASP A 69 7.76 21.71 -9.92
CA ASP A 69 7.08 21.68 -8.60
C ASP A 69 5.68 22.30 -8.61
N TRP A 70 5.45 23.35 -9.42
CA TRP A 70 4.13 23.97 -9.55
C TRP A 70 3.07 23.09 -10.24
N LEU A 71 3.48 22.02 -10.92
CA LEU A 71 2.59 21.04 -11.57
C LEU A 71 2.22 19.85 -10.65
N PHE A 72 2.76 19.80 -9.43
CA PHE A 72 2.56 18.71 -8.47
C PHE A 72 1.80 19.14 -7.21
#